data_AF-A0AAD6Z6R3-F1
#
_entry.id   AF-A0AAD6Z6R3-F1
#
_cell.length_a   1.000
_cell.length_b   1.000
_cell.length_c   1.000
_cell.angle_alpha   90.00
_cell.angle_beta   90.00
_cell.angle_gamma   90.00
#
_symmetry.space_group_name_H-M   'P 1'
#
loop_
_entity.id
_entity.type
_entity.pdbx_description
1 polymer ?
#
loop_
_entity_poly.entity_id
_entity_poly.type
_entity_poly.pdbx_seq_one_letter_code
_entity_poly.pdbx_strand_id
1 'polypeptide(L)'
;MRPTSTIALLTAATLVSTASINIPRAETVNGTAGCGTTHWFNGITQYHSLQSSTRSRDYSVHLLSSYDANKPYPLVLGFHGSSSVGFFFEADTGLSVSKIVCVGC
;
A
#
# COMPACT_ATOMS: atom_id res chain seq x y z
N MET A 1 14.23 -11.37 75.87
CA MET A 1 13.77 -10.15 75.17
C MET A 1 14.35 -10.18 73.76
N ARG A 2 13.49 -10.25 72.73
CA ARG A 2 13.87 -10.31 71.30
C ARG A 2 12.98 -9.30 70.57
N PRO A 3 13.50 -8.26 69.88
CA PRO A 3 12.66 -7.29 69.21
C PRO A 3 12.20 -7.84 67.85
N THR A 4 10.90 -7.75 67.60
CA THR A 4 10.27 -7.94 66.28
C THR A 4 10.57 -6.73 65.41
N SER A 5 11.28 -6.93 64.30
CA SER A 5 11.49 -5.92 63.26
C SER A 5 10.44 -6.07 62.17
N THR A 6 9.55 -5.09 62.07
CA THR A 6 8.53 -4.96 61.02
C THR A 6 9.17 -4.30 59.81
N ILE A 7 9.28 -5.00 58.68
CA ILE A 7 9.76 -4.45 57.42
C ILE A 7 8.58 -3.79 56.70
N ALA A 8 8.60 -2.47 56.55
CA ALA A 8 7.65 -1.73 55.72
C ALA A 8 8.13 -1.75 54.25
N LEU A 9 7.38 -2.41 53.37
CA LEU A 9 7.60 -2.36 51.92
C LEU A 9 7.05 -1.03 51.37
N LEU A 10 7.92 -0.15 50.88
CA LEU A 10 7.52 1.03 50.10
C LEU A 10 7.24 0.61 48.66
N THR A 11 5.98 0.70 48.23
CA THR A 11 5.58 0.57 46.81
C THR A 11 5.77 1.92 46.10
N ALA A 12 6.79 2.03 45.25
CA ALA A 12 6.96 3.18 44.36
C ALA A 12 6.03 3.03 43.15
N ALA A 13 5.01 3.87 43.04
CA ALA A 13 4.15 3.95 41.87
C ALA A 13 4.87 4.73 40.75
N THR A 14 5.25 4.04 39.67
CA THR A 14 5.82 4.66 38.47
C THR A 14 4.71 5.26 37.61
N LEU A 15 4.71 6.59 37.48
CA LEU A 15 3.85 7.32 36.55
C LEU A 15 4.36 7.11 35.11
N VAL A 16 3.66 6.28 34.34
CA VAL A 16 3.90 6.10 32.90
C VAL A 16 3.24 7.27 32.17
N SER A 17 4.05 8.20 31.66
CA SER A 17 3.57 9.32 30.84
C SER A 17 3.32 8.85 29.41
N THR A 18 2.06 8.67 29.02
CA THR A 18 1.68 8.33 27.65
C THR A 18 1.66 9.60 26.79
N ALA A 19 2.76 9.88 26.08
CA ALA A 19 2.78 10.91 25.06
C ALA A 19 1.92 10.46 23.86
N SER A 20 0.81 11.17 23.61
CA SER A 20 -0.03 10.94 22.44
C SER A 20 0.70 11.42 21.18
N ILE A 21 1.09 10.48 20.32
CA ILE A 21 1.65 10.79 19.01
C ILE A 21 0.49 11.15 18.09
N ASN A 22 0.34 12.45 17.78
CA ASN A 22 -0.56 12.90 16.71
C ASN A 22 0.06 12.50 15.36
N ILE A 23 -0.25 11.28 14.89
CA ILE A 23 0.07 10.88 13.52
C ILE A 23 -0.79 11.74 12.60
N PRO A 24 -0.22 12.55 11.70
CA PRO A 24 -1.01 13.29 10.73
C PRO A 24 -1.83 12.28 9.92
N ARG A 25 -3.16 12.40 10.00
CA ARG A 25 -4.07 11.65 9.14
C ARG A 25 -3.79 12.12 7.72
N ALA A 26 -3.45 11.20 6.83
CA ALA A 26 -3.30 11.48 5.41
C ALA A 26 -4.50 12.32 4.97
N GLU A 27 -4.23 13.52 4.45
CA GLU A 27 -5.28 14.39 3.95
C GLU A 27 -6.12 13.60 2.95
N THR A 28 -7.43 13.78 3.03
CA THR A 28 -8.33 13.30 1.99
C THR A 28 -7.93 14.01 0.71
N VAL A 29 -7.11 13.35 -0.12
CA VAL A 29 -6.88 13.79 -1.50
C VAL A 29 -8.27 13.85 -2.12
N ASN A 30 -8.74 15.06 -2.44
CA ASN A 30 -9.90 15.20 -3.31
C ASN A 30 -9.51 14.50 -4.60
N GLY A 31 -10.02 13.28 -4.81
CA GLY A 31 -9.75 12.52 -6.01
C GLY A 31 -10.09 13.36 -7.23
N THR A 32 -9.34 13.20 -8.31
CA THR A 32 -9.69 13.84 -9.58
C THR A 32 -11.11 13.43 -9.99
N ALA A 33 -11.71 14.12 -10.95
CA ALA A 33 -12.97 13.68 -11.55
C ALA A 33 -12.83 12.40 -12.40
N GLY A 34 -11.78 11.59 -12.20
CA GLY A 34 -11.32 10.56 -13.14
C GLY A 34 -10.37 11.14 -14.20
N CYS A 35 -10.11 10.38 -15.27
CA CYS A 35 -9.26 10.81 -16.39
C CYS A 35 -10.03 10.98 -17.71
N GLY A 36 -11.36 10.78 -17.71
CA GLY A 36 -12.23 10.96 -18.88
C GLY A 36 -11.96 9.99 -20.04
N THR A 37 -11.07 9.02 -19.86
CA THR A 37 -10.63 8.09 -20.92
C THR A 37 -11.25 6.72 -20.71
N THR A 38 -11.81 6.14 -21.77
CA THR A 38 -12.31 4.76 -21.76
C THR A 38 -11.27 3.81 -22.35
N HIS A 39 -11.28 2.57 -21.89
CA HIS A 39 -10.35 1.53 -22.33
C HIS A 39 -11.13 0.28 -22.73
N TRP A 40 -10.68 -0.39 -23.79
CA TRP A 40 -11.28 -1.65 -24.26
C TRP A 40 -10.83 -2.87 -23.45
N PHE A 41 -9.83 -2.71 -22.60
CA PHE A 41 -9.17 -3.78 -21.83
C PHE A 41 -9.53 -3.79 -20.35
N ASN A 42 -10.67 -3.22 -19.95
CA ASN A 42 -11.11 -3.27 -18.55
C ASN A 42 -11.19 -4.72 -18.05
N GLY A 43 -10.57 -5.01 -16.91
CA GLY A 43 -10.49 -6.35 -16.33
C GLY A 43 -9.46 -7.27 -17.00
N ILE A 44 -8.71 -6.78 -17.99
CA ILE A 44 -7.70 -7.55 -18.73
C ILE A 44 -6.36 -6.84 -18.62
N THR A 45 -5.36 -7.55 -18.09
CA THR A 45 -4.00 -7.03 -17.98
C THR A 45 -3.40 -6.77 -19.36
N GLN A 46 -2.86 -5.57 -19.57
CA GLN A 46 -2.14 -5.19 -20.78
C GLN A 46 -0.65 -5.06 -20.50
N TYR A 47 0.17 -5.49 -21.46
CA TYR A 47 1.63 -5.39 -21.37
C TYR A 47 2.15 -4.28 -22.26
N HIS A 48 3.11 -3.53 -21.75
CA HIS A 48 3.69 -2.36 -22.38
C HIS A 48 5.21 -2.37 -22.18
N SER A 49 5.89 -1.61 -23.03
CA SER A 49 7.32 -1.35 -22.91
C SER A 49 7.57 0.14 -23.02
N LEU A 50 8.50 0.66 -22.21
CA LEU A 50 8.98 2.02 -22.32
C LEU A 50 10.51 2.05 -22.34
N GLN A 51 11.08 3.01 -23.06
CA GLN A 51 12.51 3.25 -23.07
C GLN A 51 12.87 4.12 -21.86
N SER A 52 13.69 3.59 -20.95
CA SER A 52 14.23 4.35 -19.81
C SER A 52 15.74 4.47 -19.96
N SER A 53 16.19 5.68 -20.32
CA SER A 53 17.58 5.94 -20.73
C SER A 53 18.01 4.97 -21.83
N THR A 54 19.07 4.19 -21.63
CA THR A 54 19.58 3.23 -22.61
C THR A 54 18.94 1.85 -22.54
N ARG A 55 17.94 1.63 -21.67
CA ARG A 55 17.39 0.29 -21.45
C ARG A 55 15.85 0.26 -21.50
N SER A 56 15.31 -0.71 -22.24
CA SER A 56 13.86 -1.00 -22.24
C SER A 56 13.40 -1.46 -20.86
N ARG A 57 12.19 -1.05 -20.45
CA ARG A 57 11.49 -1.53 -19.25
C ARG A 57 10.12 -2.00 -19.69
N ASP A 58 9.80 -3.23 -19.34
CA ASP A 58 8.48 -3.80 -19.57
C ASP A 58 7.65 -3.62 -18.30
N TYR A 59 6.36 -3.38 -18.48
CA TYR A 59 5.42 -3.28 -17.39
C TYR A 59 4.03 -3.74 -17.84
N SER A 60 3.20 -4.16 -16.89
CA SER A 60 1.79 -4.47 -17.12
C SER A 60 0.88 -3.46 -16.43
N VAL A 61 -0.32 -3.27 -16.96
CA VAL A 61 -1.38 -2.45 -16.37
C VAL A 61 -2.63 -3.29 -16.24
N HIS A 62 -3.21 -3.33 -15.03
CA HIS A 62 -4.52 -3.91 -14.79
C HIS A 62 -5.52 -2.84 -14.37
N LEU A 63 -6.58 -2.68 -15.16
CA LEU A 63 -7.75 -1.89 -14.80
C LEU A 63 -8.85 -2.81 -14.30
N LEU A 64 -9.66 -2.33 -13.35
CA LEU A 64 -10.83 -3.08 -12.90
C LEU A 64 -11.81 -3.31 -14.08
N SER A 65 -12.51 -4.44 -14.08
CA SER A 65 -13.61 -4.68 -15.03
C SER A 65 -14.71 -3.61 -14.94
N SER A 66 -14.91 -3.04 -13.74
CA SER A 66 -15.83 -1.94 -13.47
C SER A 66 -15.15 -0.57 -13.47
N TYR A 67 -14.07 -0.39 -14.24
CA TYR A 67 -13.41 0.90 -14.38
C TYR A 67 -14.36 1.93 -15.01
N ASP A 68 -14.45 3.11 -14.38
CA ASP A 68 -15.26 4.26 -14.82
C ASP A 68 -14.34 5.46 -15.05
N ALA A 69 -14.36 6.00 -16.27
CA ALA A 69 -13.57 7.14 -16.69
C ALA A 69 -13.79 8.41 -15.83
N ASN A 70 -14.95 8.51 -15.17
CA ASN A 70 -15.36 9.66 -14.36
C ASN A 70 -15.15 9.45 -12.86
N LYS A 71 -14.48 8.36 -12.47
CA LYS A 71 -14.20 8.04 -11.07
C LYS A 71 -12.69 8.07 -10.80
N PRO A 72 -12.24 8.68 -9.69
CA PRO A 72 -10.85 8.56 -9.26
C PRO A 72 -10.56 7.16 -8.72
N TYR A 73 -9.41 6.61 -9.10
CA TYR A 73 -8.89 5.35 -8.57
C TYR A 73 -7.49 5.56 -8.00
N PRO A 74 -7.12 4.93 -6.87
CA PRO A 74 -5.74 4.89 -6.43
C PRO A 74 -4.90 4.09 -7.43
N LEU A 75 -3.70 4.59 -7.71
CA LEU A 75 -2.70 3.90 -8.50
C LEU A 75 -1.74 3.17 -7.56
N VAL A 76 -1.61 1.85 -7.72
CA VAL A 76 -0.63 1.05 -7.00
C VAL A 76 0.45 0.58 -7.97
N LEU A 77 1.69 0.90 -7.65
CA LEU A 77 2.87 0.41 -8.38
C LEU A 77 3.45 -0.79 -7.63
N GLY A 78 3.57 -1.90 -8.32
CA GLY A 78 4.20 -3.12 -7.86
C GLY A 78 5.52 -3.36 -8.60
N PHE A 79 6.49 -3.90 -7.87
CA PHE A 79 7.78 -4.30 -8.42
C PHE A 79 8.04 -5.74 -8.02
N HIS A 80 8.37 -6.58 -8.99
CA HIS A 80 8.75 -7.95 -8.67
C HIS A 80 10.12 -8.00 -7.97
N GLY A 81 10.33 -9.05 -7.17
CA GLY A 81 11.63 -9.32 -6.54
C GLY A 81 12.69 -9.81 -7.52
N SER A 82 13.90 -10.05 -7.01
CA SER A 82 15.00 -10.63 -7.82
C SER A 82 14.58 -11.95 -8.48
N SER A 83 15.02 -12.16 -9.72
CA SER A 83 14.80 -13.40 -10.49
C SER A 83 13.33 -13.74 -10.79
N SER A 84 12.43 -12.76 -10.72
CA SER A 84 11.02 -12.88 -11.11
C SER A 84 10.69 -11.93 -12.27
N VAL A 85 9.41 -11.85 -12.65
CA VAL A 85 8.86 -10.97 -13.68
C VAL A 85 7.49 -10.43 -13.25
N GLY A 86 7.03 -9.34 -13.87
CA GLY A 86 5.74 -8.70 -13.53
C GLY A 86 4.54 -9.64 -13.58
N PHE A 87 4.54 -10.66 -14.45
CA PHE A 87 3.49 -11.68 -14.52
C PHE A 87 3.30 -12.45 -13.19
N PHE A 88 4.39 -12.95 -12.61
CA PHE A 88 4.29 -13.70 -11.35
C PHE A 88 3.92 -12.79 -10.18
N PHE A 89 4.41 -11.54 -10.18
CA PHE A 89 4.01 -10.57 -9.17
C PHE A 89 2.49 -10.35 -9.16
N GLU A 90 1.87 -10.18 -10.34
CA GLU A 90 0.42 -10.00 -10.41
C GLU A 90 -0.33 -11.25 -9.92
N ALA A 91 0.09 -12.44 -10.35
CA ALA A 91 -0.53 -13.70 -9.96
C ALA A 91 -0.42 -13.99 -8.45
N ASP A 92 0.75 -13.76 -7.86
CA ASP A 92 1.03 -14.11 -6.47
C ASP A 92 0.44 -13.10 -5.48
N THR A 93 0.35 -11.82 -5.86
CA THR A 93 -0.18 -10.77 -4.98
C THR A 93 -1.70 -10.63 -5.06
N GLY A 94 -2.32 -11.07 -6.16
CA GLY A 94 -3.76 -10.89 -6.38
C GLY A 94 -4.19 -9.41 -6.42
N LEU A 95 -3.27 -8.50 -6.71
CA LEU A 95 -3.58 -7.07 -6.74
C LEU A 95 -4.59 -6.72 -7.84
N SER A 96 -4.59 -7.45 -8.96
CA SER A 96 -5.58 -7.31 -10.03
C SER A 96 -7.01 -7.64 -9.57
N VAL A 97 -7.18 -8.62 -8.67
CA VAL A 97 -8.50 -9.00 -8.13
C VAL A 97 -8.96 -8.16 -6.93
N SER A 98 -8.05 -7.35 -6.36
CA SER A 98 -8.28 -6.56 -5.13
C SER A 98 -8.96 -5.20 -5.36
N LYS A 99 -9.50 -4.95 -6.56
CA LYS A 99 -10.17 -3.69 -6.95
C LYS A 99 -9.26 -2.46 -6.94
N ILE A 100 -8.03 -2.62 -7.41
CA ILE A 100 -7.04 -1.54 -7.51
C ILE A 100 -6.52 -1.46 -8.95
N VAL A 101 -6.15 -0.26 -9.40
CA VAL A 101 -5.41 -0.08 -10.65
C VAL A 101 -3.94 -0.34 -10.37
N CYS A 102 -3.37 -1.34 -11.03
CA CYS A 102 -2.02 -1.82 -10.75
C CYS A 102 -1.09 -1.71 -11.94
N VAL A 103 0.13 -1.25 -11.69
CA VAL A 103 1.23 -1.24 -12.65
C VAL A 103 2.35 -2.12 -12.12
N GLY A 104 2.67 -3.23 -12.81
CA GLY A 104 3.75 -4.13 -12.43
C GLY A 104 4.93 -3.98 -13.37
N CYS A 105 6.13 -3.69 -12.86
CA CYS A 105 7.39 -3.81 -13.61
C CYS A 105 8.03 -5.16 -13.30
#